data_AF-A0A0F8SYG4-F1
#
_entry.id   AF-A0A0F8SYG4-F1
#
_cell.length_a   1.000
_cell.length_b   1.000
_cell.length_c   1.000
_cell.angle_alpha   90.00
_cell.angle_beta   90.00
_cell.angle_gamma   90.00
#
_symmetry.space_group_name_H-M   'P 1'
#
loop_
_entity.id
_entity.type
_entity.pdbx_description
1 polymer ?
#
loop_
_entity_poly.entity_id
_entity_poly.type
_entity_poly.pdbx_seq_one_letter_code
_entity_poly.pdbx_strand_id
1 'polypeptide(L)'
;VEAAGHEPLFILWLPLIVALAGLAIAFVIYYLRAVKLGPLASMKNPIYKLLYKRYYQHEIYTEFFSIGIVYGVIAFLTQVVDVIVDSIVEGIGILTVGIGEELRKVQTGVVQTYATVIIAGVSLLIILVKLIMEVL
;
A
#
# COMPACT_ATOMS: atom_id res chain seq x y z
N VAL A 1 -62.29 -13.06 13.29
CA VAL A 1 -60.99 -12.43 13.00
C VAL A 1 -61.03 -11.07 13.69
N GLU A 2 -60.74 -11.02 14.99
CA GLU A 2 -60.84 -9.76 15.74
C GLU A 2 -60.26 -9.94 17.15
N ALA A 3 -59.03 -9.45 17.32
CA ALA A 3 -58.45 -9.04 18.60
C ALA A 3 -57.14 -8.29 18.27
N ALA A 4 -57.24 -7.22 17.48
CA ALA A 4 -56.13 -6.28 17.35
C ALA A 4 -56.00 -5.57 18.72
N GLY A 5 -54.99 -5.98 19.50
CA GLY A 5 -54.64 -5.33 20.76
C GLY A 5 -54.41 -3.86 20.47
N HIS A 6 -55.15 -2.99 21.15
CA HIS A 6 -54.99 -1.55 20.98
C HIS A 6 -53.55 -1.19 21.40
N GLU A 7 -52.74 -0.72 20.45
CA GLU A 7 -51.44 -0.12 20.76
C GLU A 7 -51.68 0.92 21.86
N PRO A 8 -50.92 0.92 22.97
CA PRO A 8 -51.08 1.94 23.99
C PRO A 8 -50.87 3.31 23.34
N LEU A 9 -51.90 4.16 23.32
CA LEU A 9 -51.85 5.50 22.71
C LEU A 9 -50.63 6.30 23.19
N PHE A 10 -50.18 6.06 24.42
CA PHE A 10 -48.96 6.64 24.96
C PHE A 10 -47.71 6.33 24.12
N ILE A 11 -47.51 5.08 23.68
CA ILE A 11 -46.35 4.68 22.88
C ILE A 11 -46.41 5.33 21.49
N LEU A 12 -47.61 5.50 20.95
CA LEU A 12 -47.83 6.17 19.67
C LEU A 12 -47.39 7.64 19.71
N TRP A 13 -47.72 8.37 20.78
CA TRP A 13 -47.42 9.80 20.90
C TRP A 13 -46.06 10.12 21.53
N LEU A 14 -45.42 9.15 22.20
CA LEU A 14 -44.17 9.35 22.93
C LEU A 14 -43.03 9.93 22.05
N PRO A 15 -42.77 9.45 20.82
CA PRO A 15 -41.71 10.02 19.98
C PRO A 15 -41.95 11.49 19.64
N LEU A 16 -43.22 11.86 19.38
CA LEU A 16 -43.58 13.24 19.06
C LEU A 16 -43.36 14.15 20.28
N ILE A 17 -43.78 13.70 21.46
CA ILE A 17 -43.59 14.45 22.72
C ILE A 17 -42.10 14.65 23.00
N VAL A 18 -41.30 13.59 22.89
CA VAL A 18 -39.84 13.65 23.13
C VAL A 18 -39.14 14.54 22.10
N ALA A 19 -39.52 14.46 20.83
CA ALA A 19 -38.97 15.31 19.78
C ALA A 19 -39.29 16.80 20.02
N LEU A 20 -40.54 17.13 20.35
CA LEU A 20 -40.95 18.50 20.67
C LEU A 20 -40.26 19.02 21.94
N ALA A 21 -40.13 18.19 22.97
CA ALA A 21 -39.39 18.53 24.18
C ALA A 21 -37.91 18.80 23.88
N GLY A 22 -37.26 17.95 23.09
CA GLY A 22 -35.88 18.13 22.65
C GLY A 22 -35.69 19.42 21.85
N LEU A 23 -36.62 19.72 20.95
CA LEU A 23 -36.61 20.97 20.16
C LEU A 23 -36.78 22.20 21.06
N ALA A 24 -37.71 22.16 22.02
CA ALA A 24 -37.92 23.24 22.97
C ALA A 24 -36.66 23.50 23.83
N ILE A 25 -36.01 22.43 24.31
CA ILE A 25 -34.75 22.53 25.05
C ILE A 25 -33.66 23.17 24.18
N ALA A 26 -33.50 22.74 22.93
CA ALA A 26 -32.53 23.32 22.00
C ALA A 26 -32.84 24.81 21.72
N PHE A 27 -34.11 25.17 21.55
CA PHE A 27 -34.53 26.55 21.32
C PHE A 27 -34.16 27.46 22.51
N VAL A 28 -34.44 27.04 23.73
CA VAL A 28 -34.09 27.81 24.95
C VAL A 28 -32.57 27.98 25.09
N ILE A 29 -31.80 26.92 24.79
CA ILE A 29 -30.34 26.94 24.92
C ILE A 29 -29.67 27.81 23.84
N TYR A 30 -30.04 27.64 22.57
CA TYR A 30 -29.35 28.28 21.45
C TYR A 30 -29.96 29.62 21.03
N TYR A 31 -31.29 29.75 20.99
CA TYR A 31 -31.97 30.97 20.56
C TYR A 31 -32.09 31.99 21.70
N LEU A 32 -32.63 31.57 22.84
CA LEU A 32 -32.78 32.46 24.00
C LEU A 32 -31.48 32.65 24.79
N ARG A 33 -30.44 31.84 24.51
CA ARG A 33 -29.12 31.87 25.17
C ARG A 33 -29.22 31.87 26.71
N ALA A 34 -30.25 31.21 27.24
CA ALA A 34 -30.56 31.24 28.67
C ALA A 34 -29.50 30.51 29.53
N VAL A 35 -28.66 29.67 28.91
CA VAL A 35 -27.67 28.83 29.60
C VAL A 35 -26.26 29.15 29.13
N LYS A 36 -25.34 29.41 30.06
CA LYS A 36 -23.91 29.56 29.77
C LYS A 36 -23.30 28.18 29.51
N LEU A 37 -23.15 27.82 28.24
CA LEU A 37 -22.54 26.56 27.80
C LEU A 37 -21.02 26.46 28.04
N GLY A 38 -20.34 27.55 28.41
CA GLY A 38 -18.87 27.60 28.50
C GLY A 38 -18.20 26.43 29.25
N PRO A 39 -18.72 25.99 30.42
CA PRO A 39 -18.14 24.84 31.14
C PRO A 39 -18.50 23.48 30.51
N LEU A 40 -19.69 23.34 29.91
CA LEU A 40 -20.18 22.08 29.34
C LEU A 40 -19.63 21.83 27.93
N ALA A 41 -19.54 22.87 27.10
CA ALA A 41 -18.99 22.85 25.75
C ALA A 41 -17.48 23.14 25.75
N SER A 42 -16.76 22.55 26.70
CA SER A 42 -15.31 22.71 26.84
C SER A 42 -14.59 21.42 26.45
N MET A 43 -13.47 21.54 25.74
CA MET A 43 -12.58 20.41 25.44
C MET A 43 -11.97 19.76 26.70
N LYS A 44 -12.07 20.41 27.86
CA LYS A 44 -11.69 19.83 29.15
C LYS A 44 -12.72 18.80 29.64
N ASN A 45 -13.97 18.85 29.18
CA ASN A 45 -14.98 17.86 29.55
C ASN A 45 -14.79 16.58 28.70
N PRO A 46 -14.55 15.42 29.33
CA PRO A 46 -14.29 14.17 28.60
C PRO A 46 -15.48 13.72 27.75
N ILE A 47 -16.72 13.97 28.18
CA ILE A 47 -17.94 13.59 27.44
C ILE A 47 -18.08 14.46 26.19
N TYR A 48 -17.92 15.77 26.34
CA TYR A 48 -17.96 16.69 25.20
C TYR A 48 -16.86 16.37 24.20
N LYS A 49 -15.63 16.11 24.69
CA LYS A 49 -14.50 15.71 23.84
C LYS A 49 -14.78 14.43 23.06
N LEU A 50 -15.36 13.41 23.70
CA LEU A 50 -15.71 12.13 23.07
C LEU A 50 -16.74 12.32 21.95
N LEU A 51 -17.83 13.04 22.24
CA LEU A 51 -18.89 13.33 21.26
C LEU A 51 -18.37 14.22 20.11
N TYR A 52 -17.57 15.24 20.45
CA TYR A 52 -16.96 16.14 19.48
C TYR A 52 -16.03 15.40 18.51
N LYS A 53 -15.21 14.47 19.03
CA LYS A 53 -14.35 13.59 18.22
C LYS A 53 -15.09 12.42 17.59
N ARG A 54 -16.44 12.41 17.58
CA ARG A 54 -17.25 11.33 17.00
C ARG A 54 -16.78 9.95 17.47
N TYR A 55 -16.60 9.79 18.78
CA TYR A 55 -16.12 8.56 19.42
C TYR A 55 -14.72 8.09 18.96
N TYR A 56 -13.86 9.01 18.51
CA TYR A 56 -12.52 8.72 17.97
C TYR A 56 -12.53 7.76 16.77
N GLN A 57 -13.68 7.64 16.09
CA GLN A 57 -13.84 6.71 14.98
C GLN A 57 -12.85 7.04 13.86
N HIS A 58 -12.63 8.31 13.56
CA HIS A 58 -11.71 8.72 12.51
C HIS A 58 -10.25 8.40 12.85
N GLU A 59 -9.82 8.74 14.06
CA GLU A 59 -8.45 8.49 14.52
C GLU A 59 -8.13 6.99 14.55
N ILE A 60 -9.07 6.14 14.94
CA ILE A 60 -8.87 4.69 14.97
C ILE A 60 -8.82 4.14 13.54
N TYR A 61 -9.84 4.37 12.72
CA TYR A 61 -9.93 3.70 11.42
C TYR A 61 -9.03 4.32 10.34
N THR A 62 -8.95 5.64 10.30
CA THR A 62 -8.20 6.34 9.26
C THR A 62 -6.74 6.49 9.67
N GLU A 63 -6.46 7.11 10.82
CA GLU A 63 -5.06 7.40 11.18
C GLU A 63 -4.33 6.13 11.61
N PHE A 64 -4.89 5.35 12.52
CA PHE A 64 -4.19 4.15 13.03
C PHE A 64 -4.22 2.98 12.04
N PHE A 65 -5.39 2.55 11.58
CA PHE A 65 -5.47 1.39 10.68
C PHE A 65 -5.02 1.70 9.26
N SER A 66 -5.60 2.72 8.63
CA SER A 66 -5.36 2.96 7.20
C SER A 66 -3.96 3.54 6.95
N ILE A 67 -3.59 4.61 7.64
CA ILE A 67 -2.29 5.27 7.44
C ILE A 67 -1.18 4.52 8.20
N GLY A 68 -1.39 4.22 9.48
CA GLY A 68 -0.36 3.59 10.31
C GLY A 68 -0.01 2.17 9.83
N ILE A 69 -1.02 1.31 9.70
CA ILE A 69 -0.80 -0.11 9.39
C ILE A 69 -0.78 -0.35 7.89
N VAL A 70 -1.87 -0.05 7.19
CA VAL A 70 -2.02 -0.46 5.79
C VAL A 70 -1.02 0.26 4.90
N TYR A 71 -0.97 1.59 4.95
CA TYR A 71 -0.05 2.36 4.13
C TYR A 71 1.42 2.09 4.50
N GLY A 72 1.73 2.02 5.80
CA GLY A 72 3.08 1.69 6.27
C GLY A 72 3.59 0.34 5.77
N VAL A 73 2.77 -0.71 5.85
CA VAL A 73 3.13 -2.06 5.38
C VAL A 73 3.26 -2.11 3.87
N ILE A 74 2.31 -1.51 3.13
CA ILE A 74 2.37 -1.51 1.66
C ILE A 74 3.60 -0.74 1.19
N ALA A 75 3.87 0.44 1.73
CA ALA A 75 5.03 1.25 1.36
C ALA A 75 6.36 0.51 1.62
N PHE A 76 6.46 -0.20 2.74
CA PHE A 76 7.63 -1.02 3.03
C PHE A 76 7.79 -2.17 2.03
N LEU A 77 6.72 -2.91 1.75
CA LEU A 77 6.77 -4.02 0.80
C LEU A 77 7.11 -3.56 -0.62
N THR A 78 6.53 -2.45 -1.08
CA THR A 78 6.85 -1.89 -2.40
C THR A 78 8.30 -1.46 -2.46
N GLN A 79 8.82 -0.80 -1.43
CA GLN A 79 10.23 -0.39 -1.39
C GLN A 79 11.18 -1.60 -1.43
N VAL A 80 10.87 -2.68 -0.70
CA VAL A 80 11.69 -3.90 -0.73
C VAL A 80 11.68 -4.51 -2.13
N VAL A 81 10.52 -4.61 -2.78
CA VAL A 81 10.40 -5.16 -4.13
C VAL A 81 11.16 -4.29 -5.14
N ASP A 82 11.01 -2.97 -5.08
CA ASP A 82 11.69 -2.05 -5.99
C ASP A 82 13.20 -2.18 -5.86
N VAL A 83 13.74 -2.20 -4.63
CA VAL A 83 15.19 -2.37 -4.41
C VAL A 83 15.70 -3.70 -4.95
N ILE A 84 14.95 -4.78 -4.77
CA ILE A 84 15.32 -6.10 -5.31
C ILE A 84 15.35 -6.08 -6.83
N VAL A 85 14.31 -5.54 -7.46
CA VAL A 85 14.20 -5.49 -8.93
C VAL A 85 15.29 -4.61 -9.51
N ASP A 86 15.51 -3.42 -8.96
CA ASP A 86 16.55 -2.50 -9.41
C ASP A 86 17.93 -3.13 -9.30
N SER A 87 18.22 -3.78 -8.16
CA SER A 87 19.52 -4.45 -7.93
C SER A 87 19.76 -5.58 -8.93
N ILE A 88 18.72 -6.35 -9.28
CA ILE A 88 18.84 -7.44 -10.27
C ILE A 88 19.13 -6.87 -11.65
N VAL A 89 18.36 -5.86 -12.08
CA VAL A 89 18.51 -5.25 -13.41
C VAL A 89 19.88 -4.58 -13.53
N GLU A 90 20.30 -3.82 -12.52
CA GLU A 90 21.62 -3.20 -12.48
C GLU A 90 22.74 -4.26 -12.48
N GLY A 91 22.59 -5.32 -11.70
CA GLY A 91 23.54 -6.44 -11.66
C GLY A 91 23.72 -7.10 -13.03
N ILE A 92 22.64 -7.36 -13.77
CA ILE A 92 22.71 -7.89 -15.14
C ILE A 92 23.42 -6.91 -16.07
N GLY A 93 23.16 -5.62 -15.93
CA GLY A 93 23.84 -4.57 -16.68
C GLY A 93 25.35 -4.60 -16.46
N ILE A 94 25.78 -4.59 -15.19
CA ILE A 94 27.19 -4.65 -14.80
C ILE A 94 27.86 -5.92 -15.33
N LEU A 95 27.21 -7.08 -15.19
CA LEU A 95 27.74 -8.35 -15.69
C LEU A 95 27.92 -8.33 -17.21
N THR A 96 26.92 -7.84 -17.93
CA THR A 96 26.95 -7.78 -19.40
C THR A 96 28.07 -6.86 -19.89
N VAL A 97 28.21 -5.68 -19.28
CA VAL A 97 29.29 -4.74 -19.60
C VAL A 97 30.65 -5.34 -19.26
N GLY A 98 30.80 -5.94 -18.08
CA GLY A 98 32.06 -6.58 -17.66
C GLY A 98 32.50 -7.69 -18.61
N ILE A 99 31.56 -8.55 -19.05
CA ILE A 99 31.82 -9.56 -20.07
C ILE A 99 32.27 -8.91 -21.38
N GLY A 100 31.59 -7.84 -21.83
CA GLY A 100 31.96 -7.11 -23.03
C GLY A 100 33.36 -6.48 -22.96
N GLU A 101 33.75 -5.94 -21.81
CA GLU A 101 35.08 -5.38 -21.58
C GLU A 101 36.19 -6.43 -21.64
N GLU A 102 35.96 -7.63 -21.09
CA GLU A 102 36.91 -8.74 -21.19
C GLU A 102 36.98 -9.30 -22.61
N LEU A 103 35.84 -9.50 -23.30
CA LEU A 103 35.84 -9.93 -24.70
C LEU A 103 36.56 -8.93 -25.61
N ARG A 104 36.45 -7.62 -25.34
CA ARG A 104 37.15 -6.59 -26.11
C ARG A 104 38.67 -6.79 -26.07
N LYS A 105 39.24 -7.25 -24.94
CA LYS A 105 40.68 -7.49 -24.80
C LYS A 105 41.17 -8.65 -25.67
N VAL A 106 40.30 -9.59 -26.05
CA VAL A 106 40.63 -10.69 -26.97
C VAL A 106 40.97 -10.17 -28.37
N GLN A 107 40.40 -9.02 -28.76
CA GLN A 107 40.73 -8.38 -30.03
C GLN A 107 42.00 -7.53 -29.92
N THR A 108 43.16 -8.16 -30.11
CA THR A 108 44.48 -7.53 -29.96
C THR A 108 44.87 -6.63 -31.14
N GLY A 109 44.16 -6.70 -32.28
CA GLY A 109 44.49 -5.96 -33.50
C GLY A 109 45.70 -6.53 -34.27
N VAL A 110 46.31 -7.62 -33.79
CA VAL A 110 47.47 -8.26 -34.42
C VAL A 110 47.01 -9.37 -35.38
N VAL A 111 47.26 -9.19 -36.68
CA VAL A 111 46.81 -10.11 -37.75
C VAL A 111 47.25 -11.57 -37.49
N GLN A 112 48.46 -11.77 -36.97
CA GLN A 112 48.98 -13.10 -36.64
C GLN A 112 48.12 -13.82 -35.59
N THR A 113 47.65 -13.12 -34.57
CA THR A 113 46.78 -13.71 -33.53
C THR A 113 45.48 -14.24 -34.14
N TYR A 114 44.86 -13.49 -35.06
CA TYR A 114 43.66 -13.95 -35.76
C TYR A 114 43.94 -15.19 -36.61
N ALA A 115 45.04 -15.19 -37.37
CA ALA A 115 45.41 -16.35 -38.20
C ALA A 115 45.63 -17.61 -37.35
N THR A 116 46.30 -17.50 -36.20
CA THR A 116 46.50 -18.62 -35.27
C THR A 116 45.17 -19.16 -34.74
N VAL A 117 44.25 -18.30 -34.32
CA VAL A 117 42.93 -18.71 -33.81
C VAL A 117 42.10 -19.40 -34.89
N ILE A 118 42.12 -18.89 -36.13
CA ILE A 118 41.41 -19.49 -37.27
C ILE A 118 41.95 -20.89 -37.55
N ILE A 119 43.28 -21.06 -37.66
CA ILE A 119 43.90 -22.35 -37.93
C ILE A 119 43.54 -23.34 -36.82
N ALA A 120 43.68 -22.94 -35.55
CA ALA A 120 43.33 -23.79 -34.41
C ALA A 120 41.84 -24.19 -34.43
N GLY A 121 40.94 -23.26 -34.72
CA GLY A 121 39.51 -23.51 -34.82
C GLY A 121 39.13 -24.47 -35.95
N VAL A 122 39.74 -24.32 -37.13
CA VAL A 122 39.52 -25.22 -38.27
C VAL A 122 40.05 -26.63 -37.96
N SER A 123 41.25 -26.75 -37.41
CA SER A 123 41.81 -28.04 -37.01
C SER A 123 40.93 -28.73 -35.96
N LEU A 124 40.44 -28.00 -34.96
CA LEU A 124 39.54 -28.52 -33.94
C LEU A 124 38.22 -29.03 -34.55
N LEU A 125 37.63 -28.27 -35.47
CA LEU A 125 36.41 -28.68 -36.19
C LEU A 125 36.62 -29.97 -36.98
N ILE A 126 37.74 -30.10 -37.71
CA ILE A 126 38.06 -31.31 -38.46
C ILE A 126 38.16 -32.51 -37.52
N ILE A 127 38.86 -32.36 -36.38
CA ILE A 127 39.00 -33.43 -35.38
C ILE A 127 37.63 -33.81 -34.81
N LEU A 128 36.81 -32.83 -34.44
CA LEU A 128 35.48 -33.06 -33.88
C LEU A 128 34.58 -33.81 -34.87
N VAL A 129 34.55 -33.37 -36.14
CA VAL A 129 33.77 -34.03 -37.19
C VAL A 129 34.26 -35.45 -37.42
N LYS A 130 35.58 -35.66 -37.51
CA LYS A 130 36.14 -37.00 -37.69
C LYS A 130 35.77 -37.92 -36.53
N LEU A 131 35.90 -37.42 -35.29
CA LEU A 131 35.54 -38.18 -34.08
C LEU A 131 34.06 -38.57 -34.08
N ILE A 132 33.18 -37.62 -34.44
CA ILE A 132 31.74 -37.88 -34.55
C ILE A 132 31.48 -38.98 -35.59
N MET A 133 32.09 -38.87 -36.78
CA MET A 133 31.93 -39.86 -37.86
C MET A 133 32.51 -41.25 -37.52
N GLU A 134 33.46 -41.33 -36.60
CA GLU A 134 34.07 -42.59 -36.17
C GLU A 134 33.27 -43.27 -35.03
N VAL A 135 32.53 -42.48 -34.25
CA VAL A 135 31.67 -42.96 -33.16
C VAL A 135 30.27 -43.37 -33.65
N LEU A 136 29.79 -42.74 -34.73
CA LEU A 136 28.46 -42.95 -35.33
C LEU A 136 28.48 -44.06 -36.39
#